data_AF-A0A929CCX4-F1
#
_entry.id   AF-A0A929CCX4-F1
#
_cell.length_a   1.000
_cell.length_b   1.000
_cell.length_c   1.000
_cell.angle_alpha   90.00
_cell.angle_beta   90.00
_cell.angle_gamma   90.00
#
_symmetry.space_group_name_H-M   'P 1'
#
loop_
_entity.id
_entity.type
_entity.pdbx_description
1 polymer ?
#
loop_
_entity_poly.entity_id
_entity_poly.type
_entity_poly.pdbx_seq_one_letter_code
_entity_poly.pdbx_strand_id
1 'polypeptide(L)'
;MKKALIYLFLLSSIVFITGSCCNKEESRPYLVILSMDGFRWDYPDSIPTPNLDAIAASGVKAVSLMSAFPTKTFPNHYTMATGLYPDNHGIVLNSFWDPDSNIYYA
;
A
#
# COMPACT_ATOMS: atom_id res chain seq x y z
N MET A 1 -46.36 36.68 19.67
CA MET A 1 -45.18 36.04 20.30
C MET A 1 -45.15 34.51 20.11
N LYS A 2 -46.24 33.77 20.41
CA LYS A 2 -46.27 32.29 20.28
C LYS A 2 -45.95 31.76 18.86
N LYS A 3 -46.45 32.42 17.80
CA LYS A 3 -46.16 32.04 16.40
C LYS A 3 -44.68 32.24 16.02
N ALA A 4 -44.07 33.33 16.48
CA ALA A 4 -42.65 33.61 16.25
C ALA A 4 -41.74 32.57 16.93
N LEU A 5 -42.12 32.12 18.13
CA LEU A 5 -41.42 31.04 18.85
C LEU A 5 -41.48 29.70 18.07
N ILE A 6 -42.62 29.39 17.47
CA ILE A 6 -42.80 28.17 16.65
C ILE A 6 -41.93 28.22 15.39
N TYR A 7 -41.88 29.37 14.70
CA TYR A 7 -41.00 29.52 13.53
C TYR A 7 -39.52 29.43 13.88
N LEU A 8 -39.11 30.00 15.02
CA LEU A 8 -37.72 29.89 15.49
C LEU A 8 -37.32 28.45 15.81
N PHE A 9 -38.25 27.68 16.40
CA PHE A 9 -38.05 26.26 16.70
C PHE A 9 -38.02 25.38 15.44
N LEU A 10 -38.85 25.69 14.44
CA LEU A 10 -38.80 25.04 13.13
C LEU A 10 -37.49 25.35 12.38
N LEU A 11 -37.01 26.59 12.47
CA LEU A 11 -35.74 26.98 11.85
C LEU A 11 -34.55 26.28 12.52
N SER A 12 -34.54 26.20 13.86
CA SER A 12 -33.45 25.55 14.59
C SER A 12 -33.41 24.04 14.36
N SER A 13 -34.58 23.40 14.23
CA SER A 13 -34.68 21.97 13.93
C SER A 13 -34.22 21.64 12.51
N ILE A 14 -34.52 22.48 11.52
CA ILE A 14 -33.99 22.33 10.15
C ILE A 14 -32.46 22.43 10.14
N VAL A 15 -31.87 23.41 10.85
CA VAL A 15 -30.41 23.58 10.96
C VAL A 15 -29.75 22.39 11.67
N PHE A 16 -30.40 21.80 12.67
CA PHE A 16 -29.89 20.63 13.37
C PHE A 16 -29.91 19.37 12.49
N ILE A 17 -30.93 19.21 11.65
CA ILE A 17 -31.07 18.06 10.73
C ILE A 17 -30.05 18.14 9.58
N THR A 18 -29.78 19.34 9.05
CA THR A 18 -28.80 19.51 7.97
C THR A 18 -27.35 19.35 8.44
N GLY A 19 -27.03 19.70 9.69
CA GLY A 19 -25.68 19.53 10.26
C GLY A 19 -25.29 18.07 10.51
N SER A 20 -26.25 17.19 10.78
CA SER A 20 -25.97 15.81 11.21
C SER A 20 -25.75 14.81 10.07
N CYS A 21 -25.96 15.21 8.80
CA CYS A 21 -25.86 14.31 7.65
C CYS A 21 -24.47 14.32 6.98
N CYS A 22 -23.57 15.21 7.38
CA CYS A 22 -22.25 15.39 6.75
C CYS A 22 -21.10 14.83 7.60
N ASN A 23 -21.32 13.75 8.34
CA ASN A 23 -20.20 12.90 8.76
C ASN A 23 -19.93 11.90 7.65
N LYS A 24 -19.24 12.35 6.59
CA LYS A 24 -18.58 11.41 5.69
C LYS A 24 -17.48 10.75 6.51
N GLU A 25 -17.71 9.49 6.87
CA GLU A 25 -16.63 8.62 7.33
C GLU A 25 -15.55 8.68 6.23
N GLU A 26 -14.37 9.18 6.62
CA GLU A 26 -13.28 9.40 5.69
C GLU A 26 -12.80 8.02 5.24
N SER A 27 -13.34 7.56 4.10
CA SER A 27 -12.98 6.30 3.48
C SER A 27 -11.51 6.39 3.09
N ARG A 28 -10.64 5.90 3.96
CA ARG A 28 -9.22 5.78 3.66
C ARG A 28 -9.08 4.69 2.61
N PRO A 29 -8.42 4.96 1.47
CA PRO A 29 -8.19 3.93 0.48
C PRO A 29 -7.35 2.81 1.08
N TYR A 30 -7.72 1.56 0.80
CA TYR A 30 -6.92 0.41 1.18
C TYR A 30 -5.64 0.36 0.34
N LEU A 31 -4.52 0.07 0.99
CA LEU A 31 -3.26 -0.22 0.31
C LEU A 31 -3.13 -1.73 0.12
N VAL A 32 -3.05 -2.16 -1.15
CA VAL A 32 -2.75 -3.55 -1.52
C VAL A 32 -1.37 -3.57 -2.16
N ILE A 33 -0.48 -4.40 -1.61
CA ILE A 33 0.85 -4.65 -2.18
C ILE A 33 0.82 -6.03 -2.83
N LEU A 34 0.97 -6.06 -4.16
CA LEU A 34 1.09 -7.28 -4.94
C LEU A 34 2.56 -7.49 -5.30
N SER A 35 3.18 -8.57 -4.81
CA SER A 35 4.51 -9.00 -5.23
C SER A 35 4.41 -10.21 -6.14
N MET A 36 5.06 -10.14 -7.30
CA MET A 36 5.19 -11.25 -8.24
C MET A 36 6.66 -11.68 -8.28
N ASP A 37 7.01 -12.75 -7.58
CA ASP A 37 8.41 -13.16 -7.43
C ASP A 37 9.03 -13.54 -8.78
N GLY A 38 10.27 -13.09 -9.01
CA GLY A 38 11.00 -13.32 -10.25
C GLY A 38 10.44 -12.61 -11.49
N PHE A 39 9.47 -11.70 -11.36
CA PHE A 39 8.89 -10.98 -12.49
C PHE A 39 9.80 -9.82 -12.94
N ARG A 40 10.62 -10.07 -13.97
CA ARG A 40 11.59 -9.09 -14.48
C ARG A 40 10.90 -7.94 -15.22
N TRP A 41 11.55 -6.78 -15.24
CA TRP A 41 11.00 -5.52 -15.77
C TRP A 41 10.57 -5.55 -17.24
N ASP A 42 11.17 -6.42 -18.07
CA ASP A 42 10.90 -6.57 -19.51
C ASP A 42 9.97 -7.75 -19.83
N TYR A 43 9.53 -8.53 -18.84
CA TYR A 43 8.58 -9.61 -19.08
C TYR A 43 7.24 -9.15 -19.67
N PRO A 44 6.64 -8.02 -19.22
CA PRO A 44 5.42 -7.49 -19.84
C PRO A 44 5.56 -7.20 -21.34
N ASP A 45 6.78 -6.94 -21.81
CA ASP A 45 7.01 -6.61 -23.22
C ASP A 45 7.16 -7.89 -24.07
N SER A 46 7.39 -9.05 -23.43
CA SER A 46 7.60 -10.35 -24.09
C SER A 46 6.35 -11.21 -24.21
N ILE A 47 5.33 -10.96 -23.38
CA ILE A 47 4.08 -11.73 -23.33
C ILE A 47 2.87 -10.81 -23.14
N PRO A 48 1.67 -11.14 -23.66
CA PRO A 48 0.48 -10.34 -23.43
C PRO A 48 0.10 -10.29 -21.94
N THR A 49 0.04 -9.09 -21.35
CA THR A 49 -0.35 -8.87 -19.94
C THR A 49 -1.50 -7.86 -19.81
N PRO A 50 -2.68 -8.11 -20.41
CA PRO A 50 -3.73 -7.09 -20.59
C PRO A 50 -4.19 -6.40 -19.29
N ASN A 51 -4.20 -7.12 -18.17
CA ASN A 51 -4.56 -6.56 -16.86
C ASN A 51 -3.45 -5.64 -16.30
N LEU A 52 -2.18 -6.01 -16.45
CA LEU A 52 -1.06 -5.18 -16.04
C LEU A 52 -0.91 -3.96 -16.97
N ASP A 53 -1.20 -4.13 -18.26
CA ASP A 53 -1.19 -3.06 -19.25
C ASP A 53 -2.28 -2.02 -18.93
N ALA A 54 -3.47 -2.46 -18.54
CA ALA A 54 -4.54 -1.57 -18.09
C ALA A 54 -4.17 -0.81 -16.81
N ILE A 55 -3.49 -1.45 -15.86
CA ILE A 55 -2.98 -0.79 -14.64
C ILE A 55 -1.92 0.25 -15.00
N ALA A 56 -0.99 -0.07 -15.91
CA ALA A 56 0.05 0.86 -16.35
C ALA A 56 -0.53 2.05 -17.12
N ALA A 57 -1.54 1.83 -17.97
CA ALA A 57 -2.19 2.89 -18.76
C ALA A 57 -3.03 3.86 -17.91
N SER A 58 -3.61 3.38 -16.81
CA SER A 58 -4.42 4.19 -15.88
C SER A 58 -3.65 4.69 -14.66
N GLY A 59 -2.39 4.28 -14.49
CA GLY A 59 -1.58 4.52 -13.31
C GLY A 59 -0.17 4.98 -13.65
N VAL A 60 0.80 4.57 -12.82
CA VAL A 60 2.21 4.93 -12.96
C VAL A 60 3.05 3.65 -13.09
N LYS A 61 3.91 3.60 -14.12
CA LYS A 61 4.86 2.50 -14.36
C LYS A 61 6.29 3.06 -14.33
N ALA A 62 7.16 2.45 -13.53
CA ALA A 62 8.60 2.72 -13.59
C ALA A 62 9.26 1.95 -14.75
N VAL A 63 10.40 2.43 -15.25
CA VAL A 63 11.18 1.72 -16.29
C VAL A 63 11.66 0.36 -15.78
N SER A 64 12.19 0.33 -14.55
CA SER A 64 12.65 -0.89 -13.88
C SER A 64 12.76 -0.63 -12.37
N LEU A 65 12.74 -1.71 -11.57
CA LEU A 65 13.09 -1.67 -10.16
C LEU A 65 14.54 -2.18 -9.98
N MET A 66 15.37 -1.41 -9.28
CA MET A 66 16.71 -1.88 -8.89
C MET A 66 16.60 -2.67 -7.57
N SER A 67 16.91 -3.96 -7.62
CA SER A 67 16.93 -4.83 -6.45
C SER A 67 18.13 -4.56 -5.55
N ALA A 68 17.98 -4.83 -4.26
CA ALA A 68 19.11 -4.93 -3.34
C ALA A 68 19.93 -6.20 -3.66
N PHE A 69 21.24 -6.13 -3.41
CA PHE A 69 22.12 -7.29 -3.50
C PHE A 69 22.13 -8.05 -2.16
N PRO A 70 22.01 -9.39 -2.15
CA PRO A 70 21.81 -10.26 -3.31
C PRO A 70 20.37 -10.26 -3.83
N THR A 71 20.19 -10.49 -5.14
CA THR A 71 18.87 -10.52 -5.80
C THR A 71 18.12 -11.82 -5.48
N LYS A 72 17.76 -12.00 -4.21
CA LYS A 72 17.03 -13.15 -3.65
C LYS A 72 15.71 -12.69 -3.03
N THR A 73 14.76 -13.63 -2.96
CA THR A 73 13.38 -13.40 -2.50
C THR A 73 13.32 -12.76 -1.13
N PHE A 74 13.85 -13.41 -0.08
CA PHE A 74 13.74 -12.95 1.30
C PHE A 74 14.40 -11.59 1.53
N PRO A 75 15.67 -11.38 1.12
CA PRO A 75 16.32 -10.07 1.26
C PRO A 75 15.52 -8.95 0.60
N ASN A 76 15.09 -9.11 -0.66
CA ASN A 76 14.42 -8.04 -1.40
C ASN A 76 13.00 -7.75 -0.90
N HIS A 77 12.23 -8.77 -0.51
CA HIS A 77 10.90 -8.54 0.06
C HIS A 77 10.99 -7.80 1.39
N TYR A 78 11.99 -8.10 2.21
CA TYR A 78 12.19 -7.41 3.48
C TYR A 78 12.76 -6.01 3.30
N THR A 79 13.63 -5.79 2.31
CA THR A 79 14.05 -4.45 1.88
C THR A 79 12.84 -3.59 1.47
N MET A 80 11.89 -4.13 0.69
CA MET A 80 10.67 -3.39 0.30
C MET A 80 9.79 -3.03 1.51
N ALA A 81 9.71 -3.93 2.50
CA ALA A 81 8.90 -3.71 3.70
C ALA A 81 9.52 -2.70 4.68
N THR A 82 10.86 -2.62 4.74
CA THR A 82 11.59 -1.85 5.76
C THR A 82 12.27 -0.60 5.23
N GLY A 83 12.58 -0.54 3.93
CA GLY A 83 13.42 0.51 3.33
C GLY A 83 14.90 0.41 3.68
N LEU A 84 15.35 -0.70 4.28
CA LEU A 84 16.74 -0.95 4.67
C LEU A 84 17.44 -1.91 3.71
N TYR A 85 18.77 -1.82 3.61
CA TYR A 85 19.56 -2.82 2.88
C TYR A 85 19.71 -4.14 3.67
N PRO A 86 20.05 -5.25 3.01
CA PRO A 86 20.18 -6.56 3.65
C PRO A 86 21.13 -6.65 4.85
N ASP A 87 22.23 -5.90 4.81
CA ASP A 87 23.20 -5.78 5.89
C ASP A 87 22.65 -4.97 7.09
N ASN A 88 21.69 -4.07 6.87
CA ASN A 88 21.04 -3.32 7.95
C ASN A 88 19.86 -4.06 8.57
N HIS A 89 19.08 -4.81 7.78
CA HIS A 89 17.90 -5.54 8.29
C HIS A 89 18.17 -7.01 8.64
N GLY A 90 19.38 -7.52 8.42
CA GLY A 90 19.84 -8.84 8.85
C GLY A 90 19.44 -10.03 7.97
N ILE A 91 18.37 -9.89 7.16
CA ILE A 91 18.00 -10.92 6.16
C ILE A 91 18.91 -10.84 4.92
N VAL A 92 20.07 -11.48 5.00
CA VAL A 92 21.11 -11.39 3.95
C VAL A 92 20.92 -12.37 2.79
N LEU A 93 20.28 -13.51 3.03
CA LEU A 93 20.00 -14.56 2.04
C LEU A 93 18.67 -15.26 2.35
N ASN A 94 18.19 -16.11 1.44
CA ASN A 94 17.07 -17.01 1.73
C ASN A 94 17.43 -18.04 2.80
N SER A 95 18.68 -18.51 2.77
CA SER A 95 19.21 -19.43 3.77
C SER A 95 20.63 -18.99 4.12
N PHE A 96 20.94 -18.89 5.40
CA PHE A 96 22.26 -18.46 5.90
C PHE A 96 22.50 -18.96 7.33
N TRP A 97 23.78 -19.09 7.68
CA TRP A 97 24.21 -19.38 9.04
C TRP A 97 24.50 -18.07 9.77
N ASP A 98 23.98 -17.93 10.98
CA ASP A 98 24.29 -16.84 11.89
C ASP A 98 25.36 -17.29 12.90
N PRO A 99 26.57 -16.69 12.87
CA PRO A 99 27.65 -17.04 13.78
C PRO A 99 27.35 -16.75 15.25
N ASP A 100 26.59 -15.69 15.55
CA ASP A 100 26.41 -15.22 16.92
C ASP A 100 25.44 -16.11 17.69
N SER A 101 24.38 -16.58 17.01
CA SER A 101 23.42 -17.52 17.58
C SER A 101 23.77 -18.99 17.31
N ASN A 102 24.71 -19.27 16.40
CA ASN A 102 25.03 -20.61 15.89
C ASN A 102 23.80 -21.35 15.34
N ILE A 103 22.92 -20.62 14.64
CA ILE A 103 21.70 -21.14 14.01
C ILE A 103 21.83 -21.06 12.49
N TYR A 104 21.37 -22.11 11.80
CA TYR A 104 21.17 -22.07 10.35
C TYR A 104 19.72 -21.73 10.05
N TYR A 105 19.51 -20.58 9.41
CA TYR A 105 18.23 -20.18 8.85
C TYR A 105 18.10 -20.84 7.48
N ALA A 106 17.11 -21.73 7.33
CA ALA A 106 16.84 -22.49 6.12
C ALA A 106 15.78 -21.80 5.25
#